data_AF-A0A3D4QXV6-F1
#
_entry.id   AF-A0A3D4QXV6-F1
#
_cell.length_a   1.000
_cell.length_b   1.000
_cell.length_c   1.000
_cell.angle_alpha   90.00
_cell.angle_beta   90.00
_cell.angle_gamma   90.00
#
_symmetry.space_group_name_H-M   'P 1'
#
loop_
_entity.id
_entity.type
_entity.pdbx_description
1 polymer ?
#
loop_
_entity_poly.entity_id
_entity_poly.type
_entity_poly.pdbx_seq_one_letter_code
_entity_poly.pdbx_strand_id
1 'polypeptide(L)'
;MKKIIDKSMVILLIMLNIMSFSTAALADAAKVVSLGANLNEDQKNQIMTLFGVKSDEVVMLEVTNQEERDYLGGLVSDEKIGKRAMSSAYVEILEDGEGISVETHNINWVTKEMYANAMVTAGIENARVVAAAPFNVSGTAALTGIMKAFEEAAGEELPEEAKQTANEEMVTTGELGDDIGQDEAASLVQEIKERIIREKITDPEQIRKIIIDIAAELNINITQEHIDKLANLMERISKLDLSVENVTRQLENINKGLEKVKETIDQNKGFFQKIFDAIKNFFAWLADALRG
;
A
#
# COMPACT_ATOMS: atom_id res chain seq x y z
N MET A 1 8.64 -64.51 -39.72
CA MET A 1 9.22 -63.15 -39.77
C MET A 1 8.52 -62.26 -38.74
N LYS A 2 8.43 -62.58 -37.43
CA LYS A 2 9.42 -62.47 -36.34
C LYS A 2 10.62 -61.54 -36.60
N LYS A 3 10.71 -60.46 -35.79
CA LYS A 3 11.83 -59.50 -35.58
C LYS A 3 11.86 -58.16 -36.34
N ILE A 4 10.74 -57.54 -36.68
CA ILE A 4 10.77 -56.12 -37.17
C ILE A 4 9.97 -55.17 -36.26
N ILE A 5 8.99 -55.67 -35.49
CA ILE A 5 8.07 -54.81 -34.73
C ILE A 5 8.67 -54.31 -33.39
N ASP A 6 9.72 -54.95 -32.86
CA ASP A 6 10.29 -54.57 -31.55
C ASP A 6 11.22 -53.35 -31.56
N LYS A 7 11.85 -53.01 -32.69
CA LYS A 7 12.84 -51.91 -32.71
C LYS A 7 12.21 -50.54 -33.01
N SER A 8 11.11 -50.50 -33.77
CA SER A 8 10.46 -49.25 -34.13
C SER A 8 9.64 -48.64 -33.00
N MET A 9 9.09 -49.47 -32.09
CA MET A 9 8.31 -48.99 -30.95
C MET A 9 9.18 -48.43 -29.81
N VAL A 10 10.41 -48.96 -29.66
CA VAL A 10 11.38 -48.46 -28.68
C VAL A 10 11.99 -47.11 -29.11
N ILE A 11 12.19 -46.89 -30.41
CA ILE A 11 12.71 -45.62 -30.94
C ILE A 11 11.66 -44.49 -30.81
N LEU A 12 10.37 -44.81 -30.96
CA LEU A 12 9.28 -43.84 -30.78
C LEU A 12 9.08 -43.44 -29.30
N LEU A 13 9.29 -44.37 -28.35
CA LEU A 13 9.23 -44.07 -26.91
C LEU A 13 10.42 -43.23 -26.40
N ILE A 14 11.60 -43.39 -27.02
CA ILE A 14 12.80 -42.61 -26.67
C ILE A 14 12.70 -41.18 -27.22
N MET A 15 12.08 -40.98 -28.40
CA MET A 15 11.87 -39.63 -28.96
C MET A 15 10.78 -38.81 -28.23
N LEU A 16 9.85 -39.45 -27.52
CA LEU A 16 8.81 -38.73 -26.76
C LEU A 16 9.31 -38.14 -25.42
N ASN A 17 10.52 -38.49 -24.97
CA ASN A 17 11.06 -38.07 -23.67
C ASN A 17 11.97 -36.83 -23.74
N ILE A 18 12.08 -36.15 -24.90
CA ILE A 18 13.02 -35.02 -25.09
C ILE A 18 12.30 -33.64 -25.01
N MET A 19 10.97 -33.59 -24.83
CA MET A 19 10.20 -32.34 -24.68
C MET A 19 9.60 -32.13 -23.29
N SER A 20 10.35 -32.45 -22.24
CA SER A 20 10.04 -31.98 -20.88
C SER A 20 11.28 -31.49 -20.17
N PHE A 21 12.09 -30.70 -20.88
CA PHE A 21 12.75 -29.59 -20.22
C PHE A 21 11.69 -28.50 -20.08
N SER A 22 10.81 -28.67 -19.09
CA SER A 22 10.30 -27.49 -18.40
C SER A 22 11.54 -26.81 -17.87
N THR A 23 12.04 -25.81 -18.60
CA THR A 23 12.78 -24.75 -17.96
C THR A 23 11.80 -24.23 -16.92
N ALA A 24 11.94 -24.69 -15.69
CA ALA A 24 11.74 -23.81 -14.57
C ALA A 24 12.71 -22.67 -14.85
N ALA A 25 12.24 -21.68 -15.62
CA ALA A 25 12.76 -20.35 -15.52
C ALA A 25 12.61 -20.09 -14.02
N LEU A 26 13.73 -20.13 -13.31
CA LEU A 26 13.86 -19.33 -12.11
C LEU A 26 13.37 -17.97 -12.57
N ALA A 27 12.16 -17.59 -12.13
CA ALA A 27 11.66 -16.25 -12.33
C ALA A 27 12.68 -15.40 -11.59
N ASP A 28 13.68 -14.91 -12.35
CA ASP A 28 14.55 -13.85 -11.90
C ASP A 28 13.55 -12.77 -11.46
N ALA A 29 13.49 -12.48 -10.16
CA ALA A 29 12.43 -11.66 -9.58
C ALA A 29 12.31 -10.40 -10.44
N ALA A 30 11.18 -10.27 -11.14
CA ALA A 30 11.08 -9.31 -12.22
C ALA A 30 11.14 -7.90 -11.61
N LYS A 31 12.20 -7.18 -11.95
CA LYS A 31 12.36 -5.78 -11.57
C LYS A 31 11.59 -4.94 -12.55
N VAL A 32 10.65 -4.16 -12.04
CA VAL A 32 9.75 -3.36 -12.87
C VAL A 32 9.83 -1.90 -12.46
N VAL A 33 9.98 -1.02 -13.44
CA VAL A 33 9.94 0.43 -13.28
C VAL A 33 8.69 0.97 -13.97
N SER A 34 7.83 1.62 -13.19
CA SER A 34 6.72 2.42 -13.71
C SER A 34 7.11 3.90 -13.74
N LEU A 35 7.19 4.48 -14.93
CA LEU A 35 7.49 5.89 -15.14
C LEU A 35 6.22 6.73 -15.26
N GLY A 36 6.22 7.91 -14.65
CA GLY A 36 5.18 8.91 -14.88
C GLY A 36 5.17 9.34 -16.36
N ALA A 37 4.02 9.25 -17.03
CA ALA A 37 3.88 9.49 -18.47
C ALA A 37 4.17 10.95 -18.89
N ASN A 38 4.26 11.88 -17.93
CA ASN A 38 4.58 13.28 -18.20
C ASN A 38 6.06 13.63 -17.96
N LEU A 39 6.90 12.64 -17.64
CA LEU A 39 8.36 12.82 -17.60
C LEU A 39 8.92 13.02 -19.01
N ASN A 40 9.78 14.02 -19.16
CA ASN A 40 10.63 14.12 -20.36
C ASN A 40 11.83 13.16 -20.27
N GLU A 41 12.58 13.01 -21.36
CA GLU A 41 13.71 12.07 -21.45
C GLU A 41 14.79 12.32 -20.37
N ASP A 42 15.15 13.58 -20.10
CA ASP A 42 16.14 13.89 -19.06
C ASP A 42 15.63 13.50 -17.67
N GLN A 43 14.33 13.72 -17.41
CA GLN A 43 13.69 13.33 -16.16
C GLN A 43 13.57 11.81 -16.03
N LYS A 44 13.27 11.09 -17.11
CA LYS A 44 13.28 9.61 -17.13
C LYS A 44 14.67 9.10 -16.73
N ASN A 45 15.73 9.64 -17.32
CA ASN A 45 17.11 9.28 -16.95
C ASN A 45 17.46 9.61 -15.49
N GLN A 46 16.99 10.75 -14.98
CA GLN A 46 17.14 11.12 -13.58
C GLN A 46 16.45 10.11 -12.65
N ILE A 47 15.22 9.70 -12.97
CA ILE A 47 14.46 8.69 -12.22
C ILE A 47 15.19 7.34 -12.21
N MET A 48 15.65 6.86 -13.37
CA MET A 48 16.43 5.61 -13.46
C MET A 48 17.69 5.66 -12.58
N THR A 49 18.34 6.82 -12.52
CA THR A 49 19.51 7.04 -11.64
C THR A 49 19.14 6.99 -10.16
N LEU A 50 18.00 7.59 -9.77
CA LEU A 50 17.50 7.53 -8.39
C LEU A 50 17.14 6.09 -7.97
N PHE A 51 16.61 5.30 -8.90
CA PHE A 51 16.35 3.88 -8.67
C PHE A 51 17.62 3.01 -8.71
N GLY A 52 18.72 3.54 -9.23
CA GLY A 52 19.99 2.82 -9.32
C GLY A 52 19.99 1.66 -10.31
N VAL A 53 19.13 1.73 -11.35
CA VAL A 53 18.96 0.67 -12.35
C VAL A 53 19.18 1.17 -13.78
N LYS A 54 19.47 0.24 -14.69
CA LYS A 54 19.50 0.52 -16.14
C LYS A 54 18.26 -0.01 -16.84
N SER A 55 17.93 0.57 -17.99
CA SER A 55 16.75 0.20 -18.77
C SER A 55 16.77 -1.23 -19.32
N ASP A 56 17.94 -1.85 -19.46
CA ASP A 56 18.10 -3.25 -19.89
C ASP A 56 18.03 -4.26 -18.74
N GLU A 57 17.94 -3.79 -17.49
CA GLU A 57 17.86 -4.60 -16.28
C GLU A 57 16.43 -4.70 -15.73
N VAL A 58 15.47 -3.94 -16.29
CA VAL A 58 14.10 -3.81 -15.78
C VAL A 58 13.06 -3.81 -16.90
N VAL A 59 11.85 -4.24 -16.59
CA VAL A 59 10.67 -3.97 -17.43
C VAL A 59 10.22 -2.53 -17.17
N MET A 60 9.94 -1.77 -18.23
CA MET A 60 9.48 -0.38 -18.11
C MET A 60 8.00 -0.26 -18.49
N LEU A 61 7.23 0.33 -17.59
CA LEU A 61 5.83 0.68 -17.76
C LEU A 61 5.66 2.21 -17.70
N GLU A 62 4.52 2.69 -18.18
CA GLU A 62 4.13 4.09 -18.00
C GLU A 62 2.81 4.18 -17.21
N VAL A 63 2.69 5.21 -16.37
CA VAL A 63 1.46 5.57 -15.65
C VAL A 63 1.04 6.98 -16.03
N THR A 64 -0.20 7.08 -16.47
CA THR A 64 -0.83 8.31 -16.92
C THR A 64 -1.61 8.99 -15.81
N ASN A 65 -1.83 10.30 -15.94
CA ASN A 65 -2.70 11.01 -15.01
C ASN A 65 -4.18 10.58 -15.10
N GLN A 66 -4.57 9.94 -16.21
CA GLN A 66 -5.92 9.37 -16.32
C GLN A 66 -6.06 8.16 -15.41
N GLU A 67 -5.08 7.26 -15.39
CA GLU A 67 -5.06 6.12 -14.45
C GLU A 67 -5.12 6.60 -12.99
N GLU A 68 -4.41 7.68 -12.64
CA GLU A 68 -4.56 8.30 -11.32
C GLU A 68 -6.00 8.73 -11.04
N ARG A 69 -6.67 9.35 -12.02
CA ARG A 69 -8.05 9.83 -11.88
C ARG A 69 -9.06 8.70 -11.82
N ASP A 70 -8.78 7.57 -12.45
CA ASP A 70 -9.65 6.40 -12.42
C ASP A 70 -9.71 5.81 -10.99
N TYR A 71 -8.60 5.86 -10.25
CA TYR A 71 -8.53 5.40 -8.87
C TYR A 71 -8.82 6.48 -7.81
N LEU A 72 -8.43 7.73 -8.05
CA LEU A 72 -8.46 8.82 -7.05
C LEU A 72 -9.56 9.84 -7.30
N GLY A 73 -10.21 9.80 -8.46
CA GLY A 73 -11.25 10.74 -8.84
C GLY A 73 -12.42 10.72 -7.86
N GLY A 74 -12.71 11.87 -7.24
CA GLY A 74 -13.78 12.01 -6.26
C GLY A 74 -13.41 11.58 -4.84
N LEU A 75 -12.22 11.01 -4.62
CA LEU A 75 -11.69 10.69 -3.29
C LEU A 75 -10.80 11.80 -2.73
N VAL A 76 -10.03 12.46 -3.61
CA VAL A 76 -9.13 13.56 -3.24
C VAL A 76 -9.35 14.76 -4.16
N SER A 77 -8.93 15.94 -3.71
CA SER A 77 -8.99 17.15 -4.55
C SER A 77 -8.16 17.02 -5.84
N ASP A 78 -8.68 17.60 -6.93
CA ASP A 78 -7.99 17.68 -8.21
C ASP A 78 -6.60 18.35 -8.13
N GLU A 79 -6.40 19.19 -7.12
CA GLU A 79 -5.12 19.85 -6.86
C GLU A 79 -4.04 18.86 -6.42
N LYS A 80 -4.39 17.88 -5.59
CA LYS A 80 -3.45 16.88 -5.06
C LYS A 80 -3.11 15.79 -6.08
N ILE A 81 -4.07 15.38 -6.92
CA ILE A 81 -3.81 14.53 -8.11
C ILE A 81 -2.98 15.30 -9.12
N GLY A 82 -3.24 16.60 -9.24
CA GLY A 82 -2.64 17.43 -10.26
C GLY A 82 -3.11 17.06 -11.67
N LYS A 83 -2.41 17.61 -12.67
CA LYS A 83 -2.72 17.42 -14.10
C LYS A 83 -1.66 16.59 -14.82
N ARG A 84 -0.65 16.11 -14.10
CA ARG A 84 0.53 15.46 -14.67
C ARG A 84 1.00 14.34 -13.75
N ALA A 85 1.17 13.15 -14.32
CA ALA A 85 1.80 12.02 -13.65
C ALA A 85 3.33 12.21 -13.70
N MET A 86 3.89 12.71 -12.60
CA MET A 86 5.33 13.06 -12.48
C MET A 86 6.11 12.15 -11.52
N SER A 87 5.44 11.42 -10.64
CA SER A 87 6.08 10.44 -9.78
C SER A 87 6.12 9.07 -10.45
N SER A 88 7.10 8.25 -10.05
CA SER A 88 7.44 6.96 -10.64
C SER A 88 7.77 5.98 -9.53
N ALA A 89 7.75 4.69 -9.85
CA ALA A 89 8.04 3.63 -8.90
C ALA A 89 8.97 2.57 -9.50
N TYR A 90 9.91 2.09 -8.70
CA TYR A 90 10.60 0.83 -8.90
C TYR A 90 9.99 -0.20 -7.95
N VAL A 91 9.77 -1.42 -8.45
CA VAL A 91 9.26 -2.56 -7.67
C VAL A 91 10.12 -3.79 -7.96
N GLU A 92 10.49 -4.47 -6.90
CA GLU A 92 11.19 -5.76 -6.91
C GLU A 92 10.52 -6.69 -5.91
N ILE A 93 10.14 -7.89 -6.37
CA ILE A 93 9.61 -8.94 -5.50
C ILE A 93 10.76 -9.52 -4.69
N LEU A 94 10.57 -9.62 -3.37
CA LEU A 94 11.51 -10.17 -2.41
C LEU A 94 11.11 -11.60 -2.04
N GLU A 95 12.01 -12.30 -1.34
CA GLU A 95 11.73 -13.63 -0.81
C GLU A 95 10.66 -13.60 0.29
N ASP A 96 9.98 -14.73 0.48
CA ASP A 96 8.93 -14.88 1.48
C ASP A 96 9.43 -14.53 2.89
N GLY A 97 8.76 -13.57 3.53
CA GLY A 97 9.06 -13.15 4.89
C GLY A 97 9.97 -11.93 5.00
N GLU A 98 10.54 -11.42 3.90
CA GLU A 98 11.30 -10.16 3.92
C GLU A 98 10.41 -8.94 4.18
N GLY A 99 9.14 -9.02 3.79
CA GLY A 99 8.16 -7.98 3.98
C GLY A 99 8.32 -6.76 3.07
N ILE A 100 7.60 -5.69 3.37
CA ILE A 100 7.59 -4.47 2.53
C ILE A 100 8.67 -3.50 2.99
N SER A 101 9.47 -3.02 2.05
CA SER A 101 10.44 -1.94 2.26
C SER A 101 10.22 -0.83 1.24
N VAL A 102 9.99 0.40 1.72
CA VAL A 102 9.74 1.56 0.85
C VAL A 102 10.77 2.66 1.11
N GLU A 103 11.34 3.18 0.02
CA GLU A 103 12.15 4.39 0.00
C GLU A 103 11.46 5.46 -0.87
N THR A 104 11.65 6.74 -0.52
CA THR A 104 11.07 7.86 -1.28
C THR A 104 12.11 8.92 -1.62
N HIS A 105 12.00 9.51 -2.83
CA HIS A 105 12.82 10.63 -3.28
C HIS A 105 11.97 11.72 -3.93
N ASN A 106 12.06 12.94 -3.40
CA ASN A 106 11.29 14.10 -3.87
C ASN A 106 9.76 13.89 -3.81
N ILE A 107 9.28 13.14 -2.82
CA ILE A 107 7.87 13.00 -2.49
C ILE A 107 7.62 13.73 -1.18
N ASN A 108 6.66 14.67 -1.15
CA ASN A 108 6.49 15.60 0.00
C ASN A 108 5.13 15.51 0.70
N TRP A 109 4.21 14.69 0.20
CA TRP A 109 2.88 14.51 0.80
C TRP A 109 2.66 13.05 1.21
N VAL A 110 2.85 12.10 0.28
CA VAL A 110 2.77 10.66 0.61
C VAL A 110 4.09 10.19 1.24
N THR A 111 4.05 9.74 2.49
CA THR A 111 5.23 9.19 3.17
C THR A 111 5.51 7.75 2.74
N LYS A 112 6.71 7.25 3.05
CA LYS A 112 7.07 5.85 2.78
C LYS A 112 6.16 4.88 3.54
N GLU A 113 5.71 5.23 4.74
CA GLU A 113 4.78 4.44 5.53
C GLU A 113 3.37 4.45 4.96
N MET A 114 2.92 5.57 4.39
CA MET A 114 1.64 5.61 3.67
C MET A 114 1.64 4.68 2.45
N TYR A 115 2.72 4.66 1.66
CA TYR A 115 2.85 3.69 0.57
C TYR A 115 2.84 2.26 1.10
N ALA A 116 3.62 1.95 2.13
CA ALA A 116 3.71 0.60 2.67
C ALA A 116 2.34 0.12 3.21
N ASN A 117 1.62 0.99 3.94
CA ASN A 117 0.28 0.70 4.44
C ASN A 117 -0.71 0.45 3.30
N ALA A 118 -0.70 1.29 2.25
CA ALA A 118 -1.55 1.09 1.08
C ALA A 118 -1.21 -0.20 0.32
N MET A 119 0.08 -0.55 0.21
CA MET A 119 0.51 -1.82 -0.39
C MET A 119 -0.05 -3.03 0.36
N VAL A 120 -0.01 -3.03 1.70
CA VAL A 120 -0.63 -4.09 2.51
C VAL A 120 -2.12 -4.22 2.22
N THR A 121 -2.82 -3.09 2.09
CA THR A 121 -4.26 -3.07 1.76
C THR A 121 -4.55 -3.56 0.36
N ALA A 122 -3.64 -3.34 -0.59
CA ALA A 122 -3.74 -3.88 -1.94
C ALA A 122 -3.47 -5.40 -1.99
N GLY A 123 -3.00 -6.01 -0.90
CA GLY A 123 -2.61 -7.42 -0.83
C GLY A 123 -1.16 -7.68 -1.26
N ILE A 124 -0.34 -6.64 -1.40
CA ILE A 124 1.07 -6.78 -1.74
C ILE A 124 1.85 -7.27 -0.51
N GLU A 125 2.73 -8.24 -0.73
CA GLU A 125 3.65 -8.78 0.27
C GLU A 125 5.07 -8.84 -0.29
N ASN A 126 6.08 -8.82 0.59
CA ASN A 126 7.49 -9.09 0.26
C ASN A 126 7.97 -8.30 -0.97
N ALA A 127 7.99 -6.97 -0.87
CA ALA A 127 8.34 -6.12 -2.00
C ALA A 127 9.26 -4.98 -1.58
N ARG A 128 10.30 -4.74 -2.38
CA ARG A 128 11.14 -3.55 -2.30
C ARG A 128 10.63 -2.51 -3.28
N VAL A 129 10.37 -1.32 -2.77
CA VAL A 129 9.84 -0.21 -3.55
C VAL A 129 10.70 1.03 -3.38
N VAL A 130 10.95 1.71 -4.48
CA VAL A 130 11.48 3.08 -4.48
C VAL A 130 10.51 3.96 -5.24
N ALA A 131 9.88 4.92 -4.56
CA ALA A 131 9.00 5.91 -5.17
C ALA A 131 9.75 7.23 -5.35
N ALA A 132 9.85 7.73 -6.58
CA ALA A 132 10.67 8.91 -6.87
C ALA A 132 10.00 9.87 -7.85
N ALA A 133 10.39 11.14 -7.76
CA ALA A 133 10.05 12.18 -8.72
C ALA A 133 11.30 13.01 -9.07
N PRO A 134 11.34 13.69 -10.24
CA PRO A 134 12.49 14.52 -10.62
C PRO A 134 12.62 15.79 -9.77
N PHE A 135 11.53 16.21 -9.11
CA PHE A 135 11.42 17.33 -8.18
C PHE A 135 10.24 17.07 -7.23
N ASN A 136 10.10 17.88 -6.17
CA ASN A 136 9.08 17.64 -5.13
C ASN A 136 7.65 17.63 -5.70
N VAL A 137 6.94 16.51 -5.49
CA VAL A 137 5.53 16.31 -5.85
C VAL A 137 4.78 15.56 -4.74
N SER A 138 3.45 15.47 -4.85
CA SER A 138 2.59 14.78 -3.88
C SER A 138 2.91 13.30 -3.75
N GLY A 139 3.09 12.60 -4.88
CA GLY A 139 3.39 11.17 -4.95
C GLY A 139 2.22 10.27 -5.38
N THR A 140 1.05 10.82 -5.67
CA THR A 140 -0.16 10.03 -6.00
C THR A 140 0.06 9.05 -7.14
N ALA A 141 0.69 9.46 -8.24
CA ALA A 141 0.97 8.60 -9.39
C ALA A 141 1.88 7.41 -9.05
N ALA A 142 2.74 7.56 -8.05
CA ALA A 142 3.65 6.50 -7.65
C ALA A 142 2.90 5.30 -7.09
N LEU A 143 1.81 5.48 -6.33
CA LEU A 143 1.05 4.34 -5.80
C LEU A 143 0.39 3.52 -6.92
N THR A 144 -0.23 4.19 -7.88
CA THR A 144 -0.76 3.54 -9.08
C THR A 144 0.34 2.79 -9.83
N GLY A 145 1.53 3.39 -9.94
CA GLY A 145 2.71 2.77 -10.53
C GLY A 145 3.25 1.57 -9.74
N ILE A 146 3.20 1.61 -8.40
CA ILE A 146 3.60 0.49 -7.54
C ILE A 146 2.68 -0.70 -7.80
N MET A 147 1.36 -0.50 -7.79
CA MET A 147 0.40 -1.58 -8.02
C MET A 147 0.61 -2.20 -9.40
N LYS A 148 0.70 -1.36 -10.44
CA LYS A 148 0.90 -1.81 -11.82
C LYS A 148 2.23 -2.54 -12.03
N ALA A 149 3.31 -2.01 -11.45
CA ALA A 149 4.62 -2.63 -11.52
C ALA A 149 4.68 -3.95 -10.75
N PHE A 150 3.97 -4.05 -9.62
CA PHE A 150 3.83 -5.29 -8.87
C PHE A 150 3.07 -6.35 -9.66
N GLU A 151 1.92 -6.00 -10.27
CA GLU A 151 1.14 -6.93 -11.10
C GLU A 151 1.98 -7.50 -12.26
N GLU A 152 2.75 -6.65 -12.93
CA GLU A 152 3.69 -7.07 -13.97
C GLU A 152 4.82 -7.95 -13.42
N ALA A 153 5.37 -7.61 -12.25
CA ALA A 153 6.46 -8.36 -11.63
C ALA A 153 6.04 -9.74 -11.14
N ALA A 154 4.85 -9.83 -10.54
CA ALA A 154 4.28 -11.05 -9.98
C ALA A 154 3.61 -11.92 -11.05
N GLY A 155 3.19 -11.31 -12.17
CA GLY A 155 2.43 -11.98 -13.24
C GLY A 155 0.98 -12.28 -12.85
N GLU A 156 0.44 -11.59 -11.85
CA GLU A 156 -0.93 -11.72 -11.37
C GLU A 156 -1.55 -10.36 -11.07
N GLU A 157 -2.87 -10.22 -11.28
CA GLU A 157 -3.59 -8.97 -11.01
C GLU A 157 -3.99 -8.89 -9.53
N LEU A 158 -3.82 -7.70 -8.94
CA LEU A 158 -4.33 -7.40 -7.61
C LEU A 158 -5.86 -7.22 -7.69
N PRO A 159 -6.63 -7.63 -6.67
CA PRO A 159 -8.08 -7.42 -6.67
C PRO A 159 -8.43 -5.94 -6.84
N GLU A 160 -9.32 -5.64 -7.80
CA GLU A 160 -9.68 -4.25 -8.13
C GLU A 160 -10.21 -3.46 -6.92
N GLU A 161 -11.01 -4.13 -6.07
CA GLU A 161 -11.51 -3.53 -4.82
C GLU A 161 -10.37 -3.21 -3.84
N ALA A 162 -9.36 -4.08 -3.74
CA ALA A 162 -8.19 -3.86 -2.89
C ALA A 162 -7.33 -2.70 -3.42
N LYS A 163 -7.12 -2.60 -4.74
CA LYS A 163 -6.46 -1.45 -5.37
C LYS A 163 -7.20 -0.14 -5.09
N GLN A 164 -8.52 -0.13 -5.24
CA GLN A 164 -9.32 1.07 -4.97
C GLN A 164 -9.24 1.47 -3.49
N THR A 165 -9.40 0.52 -2.57
CA THR A 165 -9.35 0.80 -1.12
C THR A 165 -7.95 1.22 -0.66
N ALA A 166 -6.89 0.68 -1.26
CA ALA A 166 -5.52 1.12 -0.99
C ALA A 166 -5.25 2.57 -1.45
N ASN A 167 -5.79 2.96 -2.61
CA ASN A 167 -5.72 4.34 -3.10
C ASN A 167 -6.51 5.31 -2.19
N GLU A 168 -7.71 4.91 -1.78
CA GLU A 168 -8.53 5.67 -0.81
C GLU A 168 -7.85 5.80 0.55
N GLU A 169 -7.19 4.73 1.02
CA GLU A 169 -6.43 4.76 2.26
C GLU A 169 -5.31 5.79 2.19
N MET A 170 -4.50 5.77 1.13
CA MET A 170 -3.39 6.71 0.97
C MET A 170 -3.90 8.15 0.99
N VAL A 171 -5.00 8.42 0.29
CA VAL A 171 -5.63 9.75 0.27
C VAL A 171 -6.16 10.15 1.63
N THR A 172 -6.95 9.29 2.27
CA THR A 172 -7.59 9.58 3.56
C THR A 172 -6.52 9.85 4.62
N THR A 173 -5.44 9.07 4.60
CA THR A 173 -4.29 9.26 5.48
C THR A 173 -3.57 10.56 5.18
N GLY A 174 -3.38 10.91 3.91
CA GLY A 174 -2.70 12.14 3.51
C GLY A 174 -3.48 13.41 3.85
N GLU A 175 -4.82 13.37 3.70
CA GLU A 175 -5.72 14.46 4.13
C GLU A 175 -5.73 14.61 5.65
N LEU A 176 -5.78 13.50 6.38
CA LEU A 176 -5.63 13.51 7.83
C LEU A 176 -4.28 14.12 8.22
N GLY A 177 -3.22 13.75 7.51
CA GLY A 177 -1.87 14.27 7.72
C GLY A 177 -1.69 15.76 7.42
N ASP A 178 -2.58 16.37 6.63
CA ASP A 178 -2.58 17.83 6.44
C ASP A 178 -2.98 18.57 7.73
N ASP A 179 -3.73 17.92 8.63
CA ASP A 179 -4.18 18.49 9.92
C ASP A 179 -3.30 18.09 11.10
N ILE A 180 -2.88 16.82 11.18
CA ILE A 180 -2.13 16.28 12.33
C ILE A 180 -0.66 15.98 12.03
N GLY A 181 -0.23 16.12 10.77
CA GLY A 181 1.10 15.71 10.32
C GLY A 181 1.10 14.31 9.72
N GLN A 182 1.89 14.15 8.66
CA GLN A 182 1.86 12.94 7.81
C GLN A 182 2.31 11.67 8.55
N ASP A 183 3.33 11.77 9.41
CA ASP A 183 3.84 10.63 10.18
C ASP A 183 2.85 10.18 11.28
N GLU A 184 2.18 11.14 11.94
CA GLU A 184 1.14 10.86 12.93
C GLU A 184 -0.08 10.20 12.28
N ALA A 185 -0.49 10.71 11.10
CA ALA A 185 -1.58 10.11 10.34
C ALA A 185 -1.27 8.70 9.87
N ALA A 186 -0.07 8.46 9.32
CA ALA A 186 0.36 7.13 8.91
C ALA A 186 0.38 6.15 10.09
N SER A 187 0.91 6.59 11.25
CA SER A 187 0.93 5.80 12.47
C SER A 187 -0.48 5.47 12.96
N LEU A 188 -1.38 6.45 13.00
CA LEU A 188 -2.75 6.27 13.47
C LEU A 188 -3.51 5.26 12.59
N VAL A 189 -3.47 5.43 11.27
CA VAL A 189 -4.15 4.55 10.32
C VAL A 189 -3.63 3.12 10.40
N GLN A 190 -2.31 2.96 10.53
CA GLN A 190 -1.66 1.66 10.70
C GLN A 190 -2.13 0.92 11.95
N GLU A 191 -2.08 1.58 13.11
CA GLU A 191 -2.45 0.96 14.40
C GLU A 191 -3.95 0.58 14.42
N ILE A 192 -4.81 1.44 13.84
CA ILE A 192 -6.24 1.16 13.67
C ILE A 192 -6.44 -0.09 12.81
N LYS A 193 -5.79 -0.13 11.64
CA LYS A 193 -5.87 -1.25 10.71
C LYS A 193 -5.42 -2.54 11.38
N GLU A 194 -4.28 -2.52 12.05
CA GLU A 194 -3.71 -3.69 12.73
C GLU A 194 -4.71 -4.24 13.74
N ARG A 195 -5.29 -3.39 14.58
CA ARG A 195 -6.25 -3.80 15.60
C ARG A 195 -7.54 -4.36 15.00
N ILE A 196 -8.11 -3.69 14.00
CA ILE A 196 -9.36 -4.11 13.34
C ILE A 196 -9.18 -5.46 12.66
N ILE A 197 -8.09 -5.66 11.92
CA ILE A 197 -7.80 -6.91 11.22
C ILE A 197 -7.49 -8.04 12.20
N ARG A 198 -6.66 -7.79 13.22
CA ARG A 198 -6.31 -8.79 14.25
C ARG A 198 -7.54 -9.25 15.04
N GLU A 199 -8.38 -8.32 15.46
CA GLU A 199 -9.59 -8.61 16.25
C GLU A 199 -10.80 -8.99 15.37
N LYS A 200 -10.66 -8.94 14.03
CA LYS A 200 -11.71 -9.23 13.04
C LYS A 200 -12.98 -8.39 13.24
N ILE A 201 -12.79 -7.10 13.47
CA ILE A 201 -13.89 -6.17 13.75
C ILE A 201 -14.51 -5.70 12.43
N THR A 202 -15.81 -5.93 12.26
CA THR A 202 -16.57 -5.48 11.09
C THR A 202 -17.74 -4.57 11.46
N ASP A 203 -18.01 -4.42 12.76
CA ASP A 203 -19.12 -3.61 13.26
C ASP A 203 -18.74 -2.11 13.26
N PRO A 204 -19.49 -1.24 12.56
CA PRO A 204 -19.13 0.17 12.42
C PRO A 204 -18.95 0.92 13.75
N GLU A 205 -19.76 0.61 14.76
CA GLU A 205 -19.66 1.28 16.07
C GLU A 205 -18.40 0.85 16.84
N GLN A 206 -18.04 -0.43 16.76
CA GLN A 206 -16.78 -0.92 17.32
C GLN A 206 -15.56 -0.34 16.58
N ILE A 207 -15.62 -0.20 15.25
CA ILE A 207 -14.57 0.45 14.46
C ILE A 207 -14.36 1.89 14.94
N ARG A 208 -15.44 2.67 15.11
CA ARG A 208 -15.38 4.04 15.61
C ARG A 208 -14.75 4.13 16.99
N LYS A 209 -15.12 3.20 17.88
CA LYS A 209 -14.53 3.12 19.20
C LYS A 209 -13.02 2.85 19.14
N ILE A 210 -12.58 1.91 18.29
CA ILE A 210 -11.15 1.62 18.11
C ILE A 210 -10.39 2.84 17.59
N ILE A 211 -10.95 3.58 16.62
CA ILE A 211 -10.35 4.81 16.10
C ILE A 211 -10.13 5.82 17.23
N ILE A 212 -11.15 6.04 18.06
CA ILE A 212 -11.10 6.98 19.18
C ILE A 212 -10.08 6.52 20.25
N ASP A 213 -10.09 5.23 20.58
CA ASP A 213 -9.19 4.65 21.59
C ASP A 213 -7.73 4.79 21.14
N ILE A 214 -7.41 4.45 19.90
CA ILE A 214 -6.03 4.55 19.36
C ILE A 214 -5.60 6.00 19.18
N ALA A 215 -6.48 6.89 18.71
CA ALA A 215 -6.15 8.32 18.64
C ALA A 215 -5.80 8.87 20.03
N ALA A 216 -6.50 8.45 21.08
CA ALA A 216 -6.18 8.81 22.45
C ALA A 216 -4.86 8.19 22.94
N GLU A 217 -4.58 6.93 22.61
CA GLU A 217 -3.32 6.24 22.92
C GLU A 217 -2.11 6.93 22.27
N LEU A 218 -2.26 7.36 21.02
CA LEU A 218 -1.22 8.06 20.23
C LEU A 218 -1.15 9.56 20.49
N ASN A 219 -1.96 10.07 21.41
CA ASN A 219 -1.98 11.47 21.77
C ASN A 219 -2.43 12.43 20.62
N ILE A 220 -3.24 11.93 19.68
CA ILE A 220 -3.69 12.65 18.49
C ILE A 220 -5.09 13.24 18.70
N ASN A 221 -5.27 14.50 18.33
CA ASN A 221 -6.61 15.08 18.22
C ASN A 221 -7.22 14.69 16.88
N ILE A 222 -8.42 14.13 16.89
CA ILE A 222 -9.14 13.82 15.65
C ILE A 222 -10.54 14.42 15.67
N THR A 223 -10.95 14.97 14.53
CA THR A 223 -12.30 15.55 14.36
C THR A 223 -13.32 14.45 14.11
N GLN A 224 -14.60 14.74 14.33
CA GLN A 224 -15.66 13.79 14.01
C GLN A 224 -15.69 13.42 12.51
N GLU A 225 -15.39 14.38 11.63
CA GLU A 225 -15.29 14.15 10.19
C GLU A 225 -14.21 13.12 9.86
N HIS A 226 -13.03 13.24 10.47
CA HIS A 226 -11.95 12.28 10.28
C HIS A 226 -12.28 10.90 10.84
N ILE A 227 -12.96 10.84 12.00
CA ILE A 227 -13.46 9.56 12.55
C ILE A 227 -14.43 8.90 11.56
N ASP A 228 -15.33 9.66 10.94
CA ASP A 228 -16.29 9.14 9.96
C ASP A 228 -15.59 8.60 8.70
N LYS A 229 -14.63 9.35 8.15
CA LYS A 229 -13.84 8.91 6.99
C LYS A 229 -13.05 7.65 7.30
N LEU A 230 -12.33 7.62 8.43
CA LEU A 230 -11.56 6.45 8.87
C LEU A 230 -12.46 5.24 9.13
N ALA A 231 -13.64 5.44 9.72
CA ALA A 231 -14.56 4.33 9.99
C ALA A 231 -15.04 3.68 8.68
N ASN A 232 -15.42 4.48 7.69
CA ASN A 232 -15.81 3.99 6.37
C ASN A 232 -14.65 3.26 5.67
N LEU A 233 -13.45 3.84 5.71
CA LEU A 233 -12.25 3.23 5.16
C LEU A 233 -11.97 1.86 5.79
N MET A 234 -11.98 1.80 7.13
CA MET A 234 -11.69 0.57 7.87
C MET A 234 -12.77 -0.49 7.70
N GLU A 235 -14.04 -0.09 7.55
CA GLU A 235 -15.10 -1.02 7.20
C GLU A 235 -14.83 -1.68 5.84
N ARG A 236 -14.38 -0.92 4.84
CA ARG A 236 -13.99 -1.46 3.53
C ARG A 236 -12.80 -2.38 3.64
N ILE A 237 -11.74 -1.96 4.34
CA ILE A 237 -10.55 -2.79 4.58
C ILE A 237 -10.92 -4.11 5.27
N SER A 238 -11.82 -4.09 6.26
CA SER A 238 -12.26 -5.29 6.98
C SER A 238 -12.99 -6.33 6.11
N LYS A 239 -13.49 -5.91 4.95
CA LYS A 239 -14.20 -6.76 3.98
C LYS A 239 -13.29 -7.34 2.89
N LEU A 240 -12.07 -6.82 2.77
CA LEU A 240 -11.08 -7.36 1.85
C LEU A 240 -10.63 -8.76 2.30
N ASP A 241 -10.33 -9.63 1.36
CA ASP A 241 -9.81 -10.98 1.62
C ASP A 241 -8.31 -10.92 1.96
N LEU A 242 -8.00 -10.30 3.10
CA LEU A 242 -6.63 -10.14 3.59
C LEU A 242 -6.30 -11.20 4.64
N SER A 243 -5.11 -11.82 4.51
CA SER A 243 -4.59 -12.72 5.53
C SER A 243 -4.23 -11.93 6.79
N VAL A 244 -4.97 -12.14 7.88
CA VAL A 244 -4.70 -11.50 9.18
C VAL A 244 -3.25 -11.68 9.62
N GLU A 245 -2.70 -12.88 9.41
CA GLU A 245 -1.31 -13.18 9.76
C GLU A 245 -0.33 -12.37 8.92
N ASN A 246 -0.55 -12.31 7.60
CA ASN A 246 0.33 -11.58 6.70
C ASN A 246 0.24 -10.08 6.97
N VAL A 247 -0.98 -9.51 7.03
CA VAL A 247 -1.19 -8.09 7.35
C VAL A 247 -0.50 -7.74 8.66
N THR A 248 -0.72 -8.48 9.73
CA THR A 248 -0.10 -8.20 11.04
C THR A 248 1.42 -8.20 10.94
N ARG A 249 2.00 -9.19 10.26
CA ARG A 249 3.46 -9.30 10.05
C ARG A 249 4.02 -8.11 9.26
N GLN A 250 3.35 -7.72 8.18
CA GLN A 250 3.78 -6.60 7.34
C GLN A 250 3.71 -5.28 8.13
N LEU A 251 2.60 -5.04 8.85
CA LEU A 251 2.44 -3.83 9.67
C LEU A 251 3.44 -3.77 10.84
N GLU A 252 3.76 -4.89 11.50
CA GLU A 252 4.79 -4.91 12.55
C GLU A 252 6.18 -4.50 12.03
N ASN A 253 6.52 -4.90 10.80
CA ASN A 253 7.78 -4.49 10.16
C ASN A 253 7.81 -3.00 9.84
N ILE A 254 6.67 -2.43 9.41
CA ILE A 254 6.53 -0.98 9.19
C ILE A 254 6.60 -0.21 10.52
N ASN A 255 5.96 -0.71 11.59
CA ASN A 255 5.91 -0.06 12.90
C ASN A 255 7.29 0.12 13.55
N LYS A 256 8.20 -0.86 13.40
CA LYS A 256 9.61 -0.73 13.83
C LYS A 256 10.35 0.43 13.15
N GLY A 257 9.90 0.85 11.97
CA GLY A 257 10.38 2.05 11.29
C GLY A 257 9.90 3.34 11.95
N LEU A 258 8.65 3.36 12.41
CA LEU A 258 7.96 4.52 13.01
C LEU A 258 8.32 4.78 14.47
N GLU A 259 8.62 3.74 15.26
CA GLU A 259 9.01 3.90 16.68
C GLU A 259 10.23 4.83 16.87
N LYS A 260 11.13 4.88 15.88
CA LYS A 260 12.28 5.82 15.87
C LYS A 260 11.87 7.30 15.74
N VAL A 261 10.65 7.57 15.27
CA VAL A 261 10.09 8.93 15.12
C VAL A 261 9.28 9.33 16.36
N LYS A 262 8.53 8.38 16.94
CA LYS A 262 7.63 8.59 18.11
C LYS A 262 8.34 9.04 19.39
N GLU A 263 9.62 8.72 19.61
CA GLU A 263 10.40 9.19 20.80
C GLU A 263 10.46 10.74 20.94
N THR A 264 10.05 11.50 19.92
CA THR A 264 10.12 12.97 19.90
C THR A 264 8.83 13.67 20.42
N ILE A 265 7.68 12.98 20.51
CA ILE A 265 6.34 13.63 20.58
C ILE A 265 5.72 13.66 22.01
N ASP A 266 6.31 12.96 22.98
CA ASP A 266 5.73 12.60 24.29
C ASP A 266 5.44 13.74 25.32
N GLN A 267 5.36 15.01 24.91
CA GLN A 267 5.36 16.17 25.82
C GLN A 267 3.99 16.78 26.21
N ASN A 268 2.83 16.38 25.66
CA ASN A 268 1.60 17.20 25.75
C ASN A 268 0.39 16.62 26.52
N LYS A 269 0.60 16.06 27.72
CA LYS A 269 -0.44 15.39 28.56
C LYS A 269 -1.72 16.18 28.92
N GLY A 270 -1.75 17.51 28.77
CA GLY A 270 -2.85 18.37 29.27
C GLY A 270 -4.07 18.51 28.34
N PHE A 271 -3.93 18.13 27.08
CA PHE A 271 -4.99 18.21 26.08
C PHE A 271 -5.93 16.98 26.14
N PHE A 272 -5.42 15.83 26.58
CA PHE A 272 -6.13 14.53 26.67
C PHE A 272 -7.32 14.51 27.61
N GLN A 273 -7.22 15.20 28.75
CA GLN A 273 -8.31 15.24 29.71
C GLN A 273 -9.59 15.81 29.06
N LYS A 274 -9.44 16.81 28.18
CA LYS A 274 -10.55 17.50 27.52
C LYS A 274 -11.19 16.66 26.41
N ILE A 275 -10.38 15.92 25.66
CA ILE A 275 -10.88 14.99 24.63
C ILE A 275 -11.60 13.80 25.28
N PHE A 276 -11.01 13.22 26.33
CA PHE A 276 -11.63 12.09 27.03
C PHE A 276 -12.99 12.45 27.63
N ASP A 277 -13.12 13.67 28.15
CA ASP A 277 -14.40 14.19 28.64
C ASP A 277 -15.40 14.40 27.49
N ALA A 278 -14.96 14.86 26.31
CA ALA A 278 -15.81 15.00 25.13
C ALA A 278 -16.30 13.64 24.59
N ILE A 279 -15.43 12.62 24.57
CA ILE A 279 -15.74 11.25 24.16
C ILE A 279 -16.76 10.60 25.12
N LYS A 280 -16.56 10.73 26.43
CA LYS A 280 -17.52 10.24 27.42
C LYS A 280 -18.91 10.85 27.23
N ASN A 281 -18.97 12.14 26.92
CA ASN A 281 -20.22 12.83 26.68
C ASN A 281 -20.88 12.38 25.37
N PHE A 282 -20.12 12.11 24.32
CA PHE A 282 -20.62 11.55 23.07
C PHE A 282 -21.20 10.13 23.26
N PHE A 283 -20.50 9.24 23.97
CA PHE A 283 -20.99 7.89 24.25
C PHE A 283 -22.18 7.86 25.21
N ALA A 284 -22.22 8.77 26.19
CA ALA A 284 -23.40 8.94 27.04
C ALA A 284 -24.63 9.34 26.21
N TRP A 285 -24.46 10.30 25.30
CA TRP A 285 -25.52 10.71 24.39
C TRP A 285 -25.96 9.60 23.43
N LEU A 286 -25.02 8.84 22.84
CA LEU A 286 -25.32 7.74 21.92
C LEU A 286 -26.04 6.59 22.63
N ALA A 287 -25.63 6.25 23.84
CA ALA A 287 -26.27 5.22 24.66
C ALA A 287 -27.69 5.63 25.09
N ASP A 288 -27.93 6.92 25.33
CA ASP A 288 -29.26 7.47 25.62
C ASP A 288 -30.16 7.49 24.37
N ALA A 289 -29.60 7.76 23.19
CA ALA A 289 -30.33 7.75 21.92
C ALA A 289 -30.76 6.33 21.47
N LEU A 290 -30.03 5.29 21.87
CA LEU A 290 -30.35 3.88 21.59
C LEU A 290 -31.27 3.23 22.64
N ARG A 291 -31.51 3.89 23.78
CA ARG A 291 -32.41 3.42 24.86
C ARG A 291 -33.78 4.10 24.87
N GLY A 292 -34.01 5.09 24.01
CA GLY A 292 -35.31 5.68 23.70
C GLY A 292 -35.93 5.08 22.45
#